data_AF-A0A4S2N7B3-F1
#
_entry.id   AF-A0A4S2N7B3-F1
#
_cell.length_a   1.000
_cell.length_b   1.000
_cell.length_c   1.000
_cell.angle_alpha   90.00
_cell.angle_beta   90.00
_cell.angle_gamma   90.00
#
_symmetry.space_group_name_H-M   'P 1'
#
loop_
_entity.id
_entity.type
_entity.pdbx_description
1 polymer ?
#
loop_
_entity_poly.entity_id
_entity_poly.type
_entity_poly.pdbx_seq_one_letter_code
_entity_poly.pdbx_strand_id
1 'polypeptide(L)'
;RLSMLLEAFDNEQMARYEAFRRGNLNKSAVKKLANQVLAQSVTANVGTVICGFSKVFTGEIIELAIQIQKAWGDEGPLLPDHLREAWRR
;
A
#
# COMPACT_ATOMS: atom_id res chain seq x y z
N ARG A 1 22.85 6.27 -1.93
CA ARG A 1 21.89 7.08 -1.13
C ARG A 1 20.86 6.19 -0.43
N LEU A 2 20.17 5.27 -1.13
CA LEU A 2 19.35 4.24 -0.46
C LEU A 2 20.18 3.22 0.32
N SER A 3 21.35 2.81 -0.20
CA SER A 3 22.27 1.89 0.48
C SER A 3 22.64 2.34 1.90
N MET A 4 23.06 3.61 2.06
CA MET A 4 23.40 4.18 3.36
C MET A 4 22.22 4.20 4.35
N LEU A 5 20.97 4.36 3.86
CA LEU A 5 19.78 4.31 4.71
C LEU A 5 19.51 2.88 5.19
N LEU A 6 19.63 1.90 4.30
CA LEU A 6 19.42 0.49 4.61
C LEU A 6 20.48 -0.04 5.59
N GLU A 7 21.72 0.43 5.47
CA GLU A 7 22.82 0.10 6.40
C GLU A 7 22.57 0.65 7.82
N ALA A 8 21.75 1.70 7.95
CA ALA A 8 21.43 2.32 9.23
C ALA A 8 20.13 1.80 9.88
N PHE A 9 19.40 0.89 9.21
CA PHE A 9 18.16 0.35 9.77
C PHE A 9 18.41 -0.59 10.94
N ASP A 10 17.58 -0.47 11.97
CA ASP A 10 17.44 -1.53 12.96
C ASP A 10 16.72 -2.77 12.35
N ASN A 11 16.74 -3.88 13.07
CA ASN A 11 16.16 -5.14 12.61
C ASN A 11 14.66 -5.02 12.26
N GLU A 12 13.92 -4.20 13.01
CA GLU A 12 12.48 -4.04 12.82
C GLU A 12 12.18 -3.17 11.59
N GLN A 13 12.92 -2.07 11.42
CA GLN A 13 12.87 -1.20 10.25
C GLN A 13 13.21 -1.97 8.98
N MET A 14 14.26 -2.79 9.01
CA MET A 14 14.63 -3.62 7.87
C MET A 14 13.55 -4.67 7.54
N ALA A 15 12.97 -5.32 8.55
CA ALA A 15 11.87 -6.26 8.35
C ALA A 15 10.65 -5.59 7.70
N ARG A 16 10.24 -4.40 8.18
CA ARG A 16 9.14 -3.62 7.59
C ARG A 16 9.45 -3.21 6.15
N TYR A 17 10.66 -2.75 5.88
CA TYR A 17 11.08 -2.36 4.53
C TYR A 17 11.06 -3.55 3.56
N GLU A 18 11.57 -4.72 3.96
CA GLU A 18 11.52 -5.91 3.12
C GLU A 18 10.09 -6.35 2.83
N ALA A 19 9.21 -6.30 3.83
CA ALA A 19 7.79 -6.60 3.65
C ALA A 19 7.14 -5.66 2.63
N PHE A 20 7.38 -4.35 2.74
CA PHE A 20 6.91 -3.35 1.77
C PHE A 20 7.48 -3.59 0.36
N ARG A 21 8.79 -3.87 0.25
CA ARG A 21 9.47 -4.09 -1.03
C ARG A 21 8.95 -5.34 -1.73
N ARG A 22 8.73 -6.44 -1.00
CA ARG A 22 8.23 -7.71 -1.55
C ARG A 22 6.72 -7.74 -1.74
N GLY A 23 5.97 -6.93 -1.00
CA GLY A 23 4.51 -6.85 -1.08
C GLY A 23 4.04 -6.45 -2.47
N ASN A 24 3.25 -7.30 -3.13
CA ASN A 24 2.71 -7.07 -4.46
C ASN A 24 1.29 -7.63 -4.54
N LEU A 25 0.46 -7.03 -5.40
CA LEU A 25 -0.88 -7.51 -5.68
C LEU A 25 -0.84 -8.70 -6.66
N ASN A 26 -1.78 -9.63 -6.50
CA ASN A 26 -1.91 -10.76 -7.42
C ASN A 26 -2.41 -10.26 -8.78
N LYS A 27 -1.51 -10.23 -9.77
CA LYS A 27 -1.80 -9.74 -11.13
C LYS A 27 -2.98 -10.44 -11.79
N SER A 28 -3.15 -11.74 -11.57
CA SER A 28 -4.28 -12.51 -12.14
C SER A 28 -5.61 -12.09 -11.53
N ALA A 29 -5.65 -11.91 -10.21
CA ALA A 29 -6.84 -11.43 -9.51
C ALA A 29 -7.21 -10.00 -9.92
N VAL A 30 -6.22 -9.09 -10.00
CA VAL A 30 -6.42 -7.71 -10.44
C VAL A 30 -6.94 -7.66 -11.88
N LYS A 31 -6.36 -8.46 -12.78
CA LYS A 31 -6.82 -8.57 -14.17
C LYS A 31 -8.27 -9.06 -14.24
N LYS A 32 -8.62 -10.10 -13.45
CA LYS A 32 -9.99 -10.63 -13.38
C LYS A 32 -10.98 -9.56 -12.93
N LEU A 33 -10.65 -8.79 -11.89
CA LEU A 33 -11.48 -7.69 -11.41
C LEU A 33 -11.61 -6.57 -12.45
N ALA A 34 -10.51 -6.16 -13.08
CA ALA A 34 -10.54 -5.14 -14.12
C ALA A 34 -11.45 -5.55 -15.29
N ASN A 35 -11.38 -6.82 -15.71
CA ASN A 35 -12.26 -7.34 -16.76
C ASN A 35 -13.74 -7.31 -16.36
N GLN A 36 -14.05 -7.62 -15.09
CA GLN A 36 -15.43 -7.59 -14.58
C GLN A 36 -15.98 -6.17 -14.53
N VAL A 37 -15.18 -5.20 -14.09
CA VAL A 37 -15.60 -3.79 -13.98
C VAL A 37 -15.76 -3.13 -15.35
N LEU A 38 -14.84 -3.39 -16.27
CA LEU A 38 -14.86 -2.77 -17.60
C LEU A 38 -15.73 -3.52 -18.62
N ALA A 39 -16.19 -4.73 -18.29
CA ALA A 39 -16.83 -5.66 -19.21
C ALA A 39 -16.00 -5.92 -20.48
N GLN A 40 -14.67 -5.82 -20.39
CA GLN A 40 -13.73 -5.94 -21.50
C GLN A 40 -12.46 -6.68 -21.07
N SER A 41 -11.79 -7.33 -22.02
CA SER A 41 -10.52 -7.99 -21.76
C SER A 41 -9.37 -6.97 -21.69
N VAL A 42 -8.69 -6.87 -20.55
CA VAL A 42 -7.48 -6.05 -20.40
C VAL A 42 -6.22 -6.85 -20.71
N THR A 43 -5.16 -6.17 -21.17
CA THR A 43 -3.86 -6.78 -21.43
C THR A 43 -3.07 -7.00 -20.13
N ALA A 44 -2.02 -7.82 -20.18
CA ALA A 44 -1.14 -8.05 -19.02
C ALA A 44 -0.40 -6.76 -18.57
N ASN A 45 -0.06 -5.87 -19.51
CA ASN A 45 0.57 -4.59 -19.22
C ASN A 45 -0.39 -3.68 -18.44
N VAL A 46 -1.65 -3.60 -18.87
CA VAL A 46 -2.69 -2.86 -18.14
C VAL A 46 -2.86 -3.42 -16.73
N GLY A 47 -2.92 -4.74 -16.57
CA GLY A 47 -2.97 -5.37 -15.25
C GLY A 47 -1.77 -5.02 -14.35
N THR A 48 -0.56 -4.91 -14.92
CA THR A 48 0.65 -4.50 -14.19
C THR A 48 0.58 -3.03 -13.75
N VAL A 49 0.09 -2.16 -14.63
CA VAL A 49 -0.11 -0.73 -14.31
C VAL A 49 -1.13 -0.57 -13.18
N ILE A 50 -2.27 -1.27 -13.24
CA ILE A 50 -3.28 -1.24 -12.18
C ILE A 50 -2.69 -1.72 -10.85
N CYS A 51 -1.92 -2.82 -10.84
CA CYS A 51 -1.22 -3.28 -9.63
C CYS A 51 -0.29 -2.20 -9.05
N GLY A 52 0.42 -1.46 -9.91
CA GLY A 52 1.29 -0.36 -9.51
C GLY A 52 0.52 0.75 -8.81
N PHE A 53 -0.53 1.27 -9.45
CA PHE A 53 -1.38 2.31 -8.87
C PHE A 53 -2.06 1.87 -7.58
N SER A 54 -2.61 0.65 -7.55
CA SER A 54 -3.23 0.11 -6.34
C SER A 54 -2.24 -0.02 -5.18
N LYS A 55 -0.97 -0.34 -5.44
CA LYS A 55 0.08 -0.38 -4.41
C LYS A 55 0.41 1.02 -3.89
N VAL A 56 0.54 2.01 -4.78
CA VAL A 56 0.77 3.42 -4.40
C VAL A 56 -0.38 3.91 -3.54
N PHE A 57 -1.62 3.74 -4.01
CA PHE A 57 -2.84 4.10 -3.28
C PHE A 57 -2.89 3.46 -1.88
N THR A 58 -2.59 2.16 -1.78
CA THR A 58 -2.54 1.47 -0.48
C THR A 58 -1.48 2.06 0.46
N GLY A 59 -0.33 2.49 -0.08
CA GLY A 59 0.70 3.16 0.70
C GLY A 59 0.22 4.52 1.22
N GLU A 60 -0.30 5.36 0.33
CA GLU A 60 -0.76 6.72 0.67
C GLU A 60 -1.86 6.71 1.74
N ILE A 61 -2.86 5.82 1.61
CA ILE A 61 -3.95 5.75 2.59
C ILE A 61 -3.47 5.25 3.97
N ILE A 62 -2.50 4.31 4.00
CA ILE A 62 -1.91 3.84 5.25
C ILE A 62 -1.05 4.93 5.89
N GLU A 63 -0.25 5.65 5.12
CA GLU A 63 0.57 6.76 5.62
C GLU A 63 -0.30 7.86 6.22
N LEU A 64 -1.40 8.22 5.55
CA LEU A 64 -2.36 9.19 6.07
C LEU A 64 -3.07 8.69 7.34
N ALA A 65 -3.46 7.41 7.39
CA ALA A 65 -4.05 6.80 8.59
C ALA A 65 -3.08 6.83 9.78
N ILE A 66 -1.78 6.60 9.56
CA ILE A 66 -0.74 6.73 10.61
C ILE A 66 -0.62 8.19 11.09
N GLN A 67 -0.73 9.16 10.19
CA GLN A 67 -0.73 10.57 10.59
C GLN A 67 -1.96 10.93 11.43
N ILE A 68 -3.14 10.40 11.08
CA ILE A 68 -4.38 10.59 11.84
C ILE A 68 -4.29 9.95 13.21
N GLN A 69 -3.83 8.70 13.31
CA GLN A 69 -3.61 8.00 14.58
C GLN A 69 -2.75 8.86 15.53
N LYS A 70 -1.61 9.37 15.02
CA LYS A 70 -0.72 10.25 15.79
C LYS A 70 -1.39 11.56 16.19
N ALA A 71 -2.17 12.18 15.30
CA ALA A 71 -2.89 13.41 15.58
C ALA A 71 -3.99 13.23 16.63
N TRP A 72 -4.55 12.03 16.76
CA TRP A 72 -5.55 11.68 17.77
C TRP A 72 -4.93 11.24 19.11
N GLY A 73 -3.61 11.04 19.15
CA GLY A 73 -2.91 10.55 20.35
C GLY A 73 -3.10 9.05 20.60
N ASP A 74 -3.53 8.31 19.57
CA ASP A 74 -3.69 6.86 19.66
C ASP A 74 -2.35 6.14 19.46
N GLU A 75 -2.20 4.98 20.09
CA GLU A 75 -1.03 4.10 19.96
C GLU A 75 -1.45 2.69 19.54
N GLY A 76 -0.49 1.89 19.08
CA GLY A 76 -0.72 0.50 18.66
C GLY A 76 -1.12 0.36 17.18
N PRO A 77 -1.84 -0.72 16.80
CA PRO A 77 -2.27 -0.95 15.43
C PRO A 77 -3.26 0.11 14.92
N LEU A 78 -3.26 0.35 13.60
CA LEU A 78 -4.28 1.19 12.97
C LEU A 78 -5.68 0.63 13.22
N LEU A 79 -6.57 1.50 13.67
CA LEU A 79 -7.99 1.20 13.87
C LEU A 79 -8.78 1.49 12.59
N PRO A 80 -9.95 0.86 12.40
CA PRO A 80 -10.82 1.15 11.27
C PRO A 80 -11.17 2.65 11.12
N ASP A 81 -11.28 3.38 12.23
CA ASP A 81 -11.61 4.81 12.20
C ASP A 81 -10.47 5.67 11.62
N HIS A 82 -9.20 5.28 11.83
CA HIS A 82 -8.07 5.96 11.20
C HIS A 82 -8.12 5.84 9.68
N LEU A 83 -8.46 4.65 9.17
CA LEU A 83 -8.61 4.40 7.73
C LEU A 83 -9.83 5.11 7.14
N ARG A 84 -10.95 5.16 7.88
CA ARG A 84 -12.15 5.89 7.44
C ARG A 84 -11.90 7.39 7.34
N GLU A 85 -11.20 7.97 8.32
CA GLU A 85 -10.84 9.38 8.27
C GLU A 85 -9.78 9.65 7.18
N ALA A 86 -8.84 8.73 6.95
CA ALA A 86 -7.90 8.83 5.84
C ALA A 86 -8.60 8.85 4.48
N TRP A 87 -9.64 8.01 4.31
CA TRP A 87 -10.45 7.98 3.08
C TRP A 87 -11.31 9.24 2.89
N ARG A 88 -11.69 9.91 3.98
CA ARG A 88 -12.53 11.12 3.93
C ARG A 88 -11.75 12.36 3.47
N ARG A 89 -10.44 12.39 3.70
CA ARG A 89 -9.55 13.51 3.33
C ARG A 89 -9.02 13.35 1.92
#